data_AF-A0A842XH83-F1
#
_entry.id   AF-A0A842XH83-F1
#
_cell.length_a   1.000
_cell.length_b   1.000
_cell.length_c   1.000
_cell.angle_alpha   90.00
_cell.angle_beta   90.00
_cell.angle_gamma   90.00
#
_symmetry.space_group_name_H-M   'P 1'
#
loop_
_entity.id
_entity.type
_entity.pdbx_description
1 polymer ?
#
loop_
_entity_poly.entity_id
_entity_poly.type
_entity_poly.pdbx_seq_one_letter_code
_entity_poly.pdbx_strand_id
1 'polypeptide(L)'
;MVKDPGRGLDLGLEAKRLKNKIKEYARKAGNEEELKIKVEGLIQEIIAKFFPEGEEPEVAYEHRTKISGKRKDALYGTVIIEYKAPKRLDTGSEFVKAKEQVVEYIKEEADGAAENFGKFFGVILDGYKISFVKFRRNEWVANEPTEISEESVYRLLEAIISLRRKAIDADFLLADFGPESETSEKVIAILYAALEKSRSSRTAMLFKDWKRVFSQVCAYSPSKLEGLIELYGLEEGKKVDVEKLMFAVHTYYTLVMKLLTSEVISFFNPVFGSPLQRIENAYYRSRDELKEELLDLEEGGIIAKIGIRNFLEADYFAWYLDEWNENVVLGVMDIVKKLSEYDPATVELDPDRVKDLFKRLYQNLVPKQVRHDLGEYFTPDWLAELVLKEVGYDGDVERRVLDPACGSGTFLVLAIKEIKNYAEEHFVADKRELLRKIVWDVVGIDLNPLAVLHREQIM
;
A
#
# COMPACT_ATOMS: atom_id res chain seq x y z
N MET A 1 -22.48 -31.53 -8.28
CA MET A 1 -21.04 -31.69 -8.03
C MET A 1 -20.47 -30.31 -7.79
N VAL A 2 -20.43 -29.91 -6.52
CA VAL A 2 -19.86 -28.62 -6.10
C VAL A 2 -18.35 -28.77 -6.18
N LYS A 3 -17.68 -27.96 -7.00
CA LYS A 3 -16.22 -27.90 -7.05
C LYS A 3 -15.72 -27.53 -5.65
N ASP A 4 -14.81 -28.34 -5.13
CA ASP A 4 -14.10 -28.15 -3.88
C ASP A 4 -13.46 -26.75 -3.82
N PRO A 5 -13.90 -25.84 -2.92
CA PRO A 5 -13.31 -24.50 -2.76
C PRO A 5 -11.95 -24.51 -2.02
N GLY A 6 -11.42 -25.69 -1.66
CA GLY A 6 -10.40 -25.88 -0.62
C GLY A 6 -8.93 -25.90 -1.06
N ARG A 7 -8.56 -25.50 -2.29
CA ARG A 7 -7.16 -25.17 -2.61
C ARG A 7 -7.04 -23.68 -2.84
N GLY A 8 -6.64 -22.95 -1.79
CA GLY A 8 -6.33 -21.53 -1.88
C GLY A 8 -5.43 -21.24 -3.08
N LEU A 9 -5.82 -20.24 -3.86
CA LEU A 9 -5.07 -19.76 -5.01
C LEU A 9 -3.75 -19.14 -4.51
N ASP A 10 -2.69 -19.94 -4.50
CA ASP A 10 -1.36 -19.52 -4.10
C ASP A 10 -0.55 -19.17 -5.36
N LEU A 11 -0.29 -17.88 -5.53
CA LEU A 11 0.49 -17.34 -6.63
C LEU A 11 1.93 -17.85 -6.63
N GLY A 12 2.51 -18.10 -5.45
CA GLY A 12 3.84 -18.69 -5.30
C GLY A 12 3.90 -20.14 -5.81
N LEU A 13 2.86 -20.94 -5.53
CA LEU A 13 2.75 -22.30 -6.06
C LEU A 13 2.64 -22.31 -7.60
N GLU A 14 1.84 -21.43 -8.18
CA GLU A 14 1.72 -21.33 -9.65
C GLU A 14 2.99 -20.73 -10.29
N ALA A 15 3.66 -19.78 -9.62
CA ALA A 15 4.96 -19.26 -10.08
C ALA A 15 6.02 -20.36 -10.13
N LYS A 16 6.10 -21.20 -9.10
CA LYS A 16 6.99 -22.37 -9.07
C LYS A 16 6.67 -23.37 -10.18
N ARG A 17 5.39 -23.65 -10.41
CA ARG A 17 4.92 -24.51 -11.50
C ARG A 17 5.32 -23.95 -12.87
N LEU A 18 5.02 -22.68 -13.12
CA LEU A 18 5.31 -21.99 -14.37
C LEU A 18 6.82 -21.94 -14.64
N LYS A 19 7.64 -21.59 -13.64
CA LYS A 19 9.11 -21.61 -13.74
C LYS A 19 9.66 -22.96 -14.20
N ASN A 20 9.16 -24.06 -13.63
CA ASN A 20 9.62 -25.40 -14.00
C ASN A 20 9.19 -25.76 -15.44
N LYS A 21 7.98 -25.35 -15.84
CA LYS A 21 7.46 -25.57 -17.18
C LYS A 21 8.15 -24.73 -18.25
N ILE A 22 8.46 -23.47 -17.99
CA ILE A 22 9.25 -22.62 -18.89
C ILE A 22 10.58 -23.30 -19.23
N LYS A 23 11.34 -23.78 -18.24
CA LYS A 23 12.61 -24.49 -18.49
C LYS A 23 12.42 -25.79 -19.27
N GLU A 24 11.31 -26.49 -19.07
CA GLU A 24 10.97 -27.70 -19.85
C GLU A 24 10.66 -27.35 -21.31
N TYR A 25 9.88 -26.29 -21.54
CA TYR A 25 9.50 -25.82 -22.88
C TYR A 25 10.70 -25.29 -23.65
N ALA A 26 11.56 -24.50 -23.00
CA ALA A 26 12.79 -23.96 -23.60
C ALA A 26 13.76 -25.05 -24.09
N ARG A 27 13.83 -26.19 -23.40
CA ARG A 27 14.65 -27.35 -23.84
C ARG A 27 14.13 -28.01 -25.11
N LYS A 28 12.82 -27.89 -25.38
CA LYS A 28 12.12 -28.55 -26.49
C LYS A 28 11.83 -27.60 -27.65
N ALA A 29 11.90 -26.29 -27.43
CA ALA A 29 11.60 -25.29 -28.43
C ALA A 29 12.80 -25.07 -29.35
N GLY A 30 12.57 -25.11 -30.66
CA GLY A 30 13.58 -24.80 -31.67
C GLY A 30 13.68 -23.31 -32.02
N ASN A 31 12.65 -22.53 -31.68
CA ASN A 31 12.55 -21.11 -32.01
C ASN A 31 11.71 -20.36 -30.96
N GLU A 32 11.59 -19.05 -31.17
CA GLU A 32 10.84 -18.11 -30.32
C GLU A 32 9.34 -18.44 -30.25
N GLU A 33 8.71 -18.69 -31.39
CA GLU A 33 7.26 -18.93 -31.48
C GLU A 33 6.82 -20.20 -30.75
N GLU A 34 7.59 -21.27 -30.85
CA GLU A 34 7.33 -22.53 -30.12
C GLU A 34 7.43 -22.37 -28.61
N LEU A 35 8.32 -21.51 -28.13
CA LEU A 35 8.44 -21.19 -26.71
C LEU A 35 7.24 -20.32 -26.28
N LYS A 36 6.94 -19.27 -27.03
CA LYS A 36 5.80 -18.36 -26.81
C LYS A 36 4.50 -19.13 -26.61
N ILE A 37 4.08 -19.92 -27.60
CA ILE A 37 2.81 -20.66 -27.58
C ILE A 37 2.66 -21.53 -26.31
N LYS A 38 3.72 -22.23 -25.90
CA LYS A 38 3.67 -23.14 -24.74
C LYS A 38 3.63 -22.39 -23.42
N VAL A 39 4.43 -21.33 -23.29
CA VAL A 39 4.46 -20.51 -22.06
C VAL A 39 3.14 -19.77 -21.90
N GLU A 40 2.64 -19.16 -22.97
CA GLU A 40 1.37 -18.43 -22.98
C GLU A 40 0.18 -19.32 -22.63
N GLY A 41 0.11 -20.54 -23.17
CA GLY A 41 -0.98 -21.46 -22.84
C GLY A 41 -1.07 -21.75 -21.34
N LEU A 42 0.07 -21.82 -20.65
CA LEU A 42 0.12 -22.00 -19.20
C LEU A 42 -0.20 -20.70 -18.45
N ILE A 43 0.24 -19.54 -18.95
CA ILE A 43 -0.14 -18.24 -18.40
C ILE A 43 -1.66 -18.04 -18.48
N GLN A 44 -2.30 -18.41 -19.59
CA GLN A 44 -3.77 -18.34 -19.73
C GLN A 44 -4.49 -19.25 -18.74
N GLU A 45 -3.99 -20.47 -18.54
CA GLU A 45 -4.52 -21.39 -17.52
C GLU A 45 -4.44 -20.78 -16.11
N ILE A 46 -3.35 -20.06 -15.83
CA ILE A 46 -3.17 -19.35 -14.55
C ILE A 46 -4.11 -18.14 -14.47
N ILE A 47 -4.20 -17.31 -15.50
CA ILE A 47 -5.11 -16.17 -15.57
C ILE A 47 -6.55 -16.60 -15.26
N ALA A 48 -7.04 -17.67 -15.89
CA ALA A 48 -8.39 -18.18 -15.66
C ALA A 48 -8.66 -18.65 -14.21
N LYS A 49 -7.62 -18.87 -13.40
CA LYS A 49 -7.76 -19.18 -11.97
C LYS A 49 -7.81 -17.94 -11.09
N PHE A 50 -7.12 -16.87 -11.49
CA PHE A 50 -6.98 -15.66 -10.67
C PHE A 50 -7.99 -14.58 -11.02
N PHE A 51 -8.63 -14.65 -12.19
CA PHE A 51 -9.65 -13.70 -12.64
C PHE A 51 -11.05 -14.33 -12.60
N PRO A 52 -12.09 -13.62 -12.11
CA PRO A 52 -13.48 -14.05 -12.26
C PRO A 52 -13.86 -14.23 -13.72
N GLU A 53 -14.80 -15.13 -13.99
CA GLU A 53 -15.30 -15.38 -15.35
C GLU A 53 -15.89 -14.09 -15.95
N GLY A 54 -15.34 -13.67 -17.09
CA GLY A 54 -15.71 -12.42 -17.77
C GLY A 54 -14.86 -11.20 -17.39
N GLU A 55 -14.04 -11.29 -16.34
CA GLU A 55 -13.11 -10.24 -15.91
C GLU A 55 -11.66 -10.49 -16.34
N GLU A 56 -11.40 -11.56 -17.09
CA GLU A 56 -10.06 -11.88 -17.59
C GLU A 56 -9.51 -10.74 -18.48
N PRO A 57 -8.19 -10.47 -18.41
CA PRO A 57 -7.56 -9.51 -19.29
C PRO A 57 -7.66 -9.96 -20.75
N GLU A 58 -7.76 -8.99 -21.65
CA GLU A 58 -7.72 -9.25 -23.08
C GLU A 58 -6.30 -9.58 -23.51
N VAL A 59 -6.14 -10.66 -24.27
CA VAL A 59 -4.81 -11.13 -24.71
C VAL A 59 -4.74 -11.11 -26.23
N ALA A 60 -3.74 -10.41 -26.76
CA ALA A 60 -3.45 -10.33 -28.18
C ALA A 60 -2.06 -10.92 -28.47
N TYR A 61 -1.97 -11.71 -29.55
CA TYR A 61 -0.84 -12.59 -29.86
C TYR A 61 -0.12 -12.23 -31.16
N GLU A 62 -0.05 -10.94 -31.50
CA GLU A 62 0.61 -10.47 -32.72
C GLU A 62 2.16 -10.64 -32.63
N HIS A 63 2.94 -9.65 -33.06
CA HIS A 63 4.41 -9.67 -32.97
C HIS A 63 4.95 -9.74 -31.53
N ARG A 64 4.07 -9.58 -30.54
CA ARG A 64 4.32 -9.58 -29.10
C ARG A 64 3.12 -10.18 -28.38
N THR A 65 3.31 -10.58 -27.13
CA THR A 65 2.18 -10.91 -26.25
C THR A 65 1.75 -9.66 -25.53
N LYS A 66 0.52 -9.21 -25.80
CA LYS A 66 -0.09 -8.10 -25.09
C LYS A 66 -1.19 -8.63 -24.19
N ILE A 67 -1.12 -8.34 -22.91
CA ILE A 67 -2.15 -8.70 -21.93
C ILE A 67 -2.66 -7.40 -21.32
N SER A 68 -3.89 -7.00 -21.64
CA SER A 68 -4.48 -5.71 -21.24
C SER A 68 -5.63 -5.90 -20.26
N GLY A 69 -5.59 -5.18 -19.15
CA GLY A 69 -6.68 -5.13 -18.19
C GLY A 69 -7.88 -4.36 -18.74
N LYS A 70 -9.08 -4.68 -18.24
CA LYS A 70 -10.32 -3.96 -18.59
C LYS A 70 -10.56 -2.70 -17.74
N ARG A 71 -9.83 -2.55 -16.62
CA ARG A 71 -9.96 -1.43 -15.67
C ARG A 71 -9.08 -0.25 -16.09
N LYS A 72 -9.70 0.92 -16.30
CA LYS A 72 -9.00 2.16 -16.69
C LYS A 72 -8.15 2.77 -15.56
N ASP A 73 -8.47 2.41 -14.33
CA ASP A 73 -7.86 2.82 -13.07
C ASP A 73 -6.75 1.88 -12.57
N ALA A 74 -6.40 0.86 -13.37
CA ALA A 74 -5.35 -0.08 -13.00
C ALA A 74 -3.95 0.55 -13.04
N LEU A 75 -3.05 0.10 -12.15
CA LEU A 75 -1.65 0.55 -12.13
C LEU A 75 -0.96 0.26 -13.47
N TYR A 76 -0.96 -1.02 -13.85
CA TYR A 76 -0.59 -1.43 -15.18
C TYR A 76 -1.89 -1.62 -15.96
N GLY A 77 -2.06 -0.87 -17.04
CA GLY A 77 -3.12 -1.12 -18.01
C GLY A 77 -2.78 -2.33 -18.88
N THR A 78 -1.48 -2.58 -19.09
CA THR A 78 -1.01 -3.59 -20.05
C THR A 78 0.35 -4.18 -19.68
N VAL A 79 0.47 -5.51 -19.74
CA VAL A 79 1.74 -6.24 -19.73
C VAL A 79 2.12 -6.60 -21.17
N ILE A 80 3.36 -6.30 -21.56
CA ILE A 80 3.92 -6.68 -22.86
C ILE A 80 5.03 -7.70 -22.62
N ILE A 81 4.89 -8.90 -23.18
CA ILE A 81 5.91 -9.94 -23.13
C ILE A 81 6.53 -10.09 -24.52
N GLU A 82 7.84 -9.88 -24.58
CA GLU A 82 8.68 -10.12 -25.73
C GLU A 82 9.44 -11.43 -25.53
N TYR A 83 9.13 -12.43 -26.36
CA TYR A 83 9.83 -13.70 -26.35
C TYR A 83 11.10 -13.58 -27.20
N LYS A 84 12.11 -14.37 -26.86
CA LYS A 84 13.29 -14.59 -27.71
C LYS A 84 13.57 -16.08 -27.83
N ALA A 85 14.29 -16.45 -28.90
CA ALA A 85 14.76 -17.81 -29.07
C ALA A 85 15.58 -18.28 -27.85
N PRO A 86 15.53 -19.57 -27.48
CA PRO A 86 16.22 -20.06 -26.30
C PRO A 86 17.71 -19.68 -26.21
N LYS A 87 18.12 -19.14 -25.05
CA LYS A 87 19.48 -18.65 -24.72
C LYS A 87 19.94 -17.40 -25.49
N ARG A 88 19.05 -16.73 -26.21
CA ARG A 88 19.40 -15.54 -27.00
C ARG A 88 19.88 -14.37 -26.12
N LEU A 89 19.41 -14.28 -24.88
CA LEU A 89 19.79 -13.23 -23.93
C LEU A 89 21.17 -13.45 -23.28
N ASP A 90 21.91 -14.49 -23.67
CA ASP A 90 23.34 -14.63 -23.34
C ASP A 90 24.20 -13.59 -24.09
N THR A 91 23.68 -13.03 -25.19
CA THR A 91 24.37 -12.02 -25.98
C THR A 91 23.86 -10.62 -25.61
N GLY A 92 24.72 -9.78 -25.02
CA GLY A 92 24.32 -8.45 -24.55
C GLY A 92 23.70 -7.54 -25.63
N SER A 93 24.17 -7.63 -26.89
CA SER A 93 23.59 -6.86 -27.99
C SER A 93 22.16 -7.29 -28.36
N GLU A 94 21.81 -8.57 -28.16
CA GLU A 94 20.44 -9.05 -28.39
C GLU A 94 19.51 -8.57 -27.28
N PHE A 95 20.01 -8.44 -26.04
CA PHE A 95 19.25 -7.83 -24.96
C PHE A 95 18.94 -6.35 -25.22
N VAL A 96 19.93 -5.56 -25.69
CA VAL A 96 19.72 -4.14 -26.04
C VAL A 96 18.62 -3.99 -27.09
N LYS A 97 18.66 -4.79 -28.17
CA LYS A 97 17.61 -4.80 -29.19
C LYS A 97 16.25 -5.18 -28.64
N ALA A 98 16.18 -6.22 -27.79
CA ALA A 98 14.93 -6.64 -27.16
C ALA A 98 14.35 -5.56 -26.25
N LYS A 99 15.21 -4.84 -25.50
CA LYS A 99 14.80 -3.67 -24.70
C LYS A 99 14.22 -2.58 -25.59
N GLU A 100 14.90 -2.21 -26.67
CA GLU A 100 14.44 -1.20 -27.63
C GLU A 100 13.08 -1.58 -28.23
N GLN A 101 12.91 -2.85 -28.64
CA GLN A 101 11.63 -3.36 -29.15
C GLN A 101 10.49 -3.22 -28.14
N VAL A 102 10.71 -3.64 -26.89
CA VAL A 102 9.68 -3.48 -25.84
C VAL A 102 9.34 -2.01 -25.62
N VAL A 103 10.33 -1.12 -25.63
CA VAL A 103 10.11 0.34 -25.50
C VAL A 103 9.27 0.88 -26.66
N GLU A 104 9.55 0.47 -27.90
CA GLU A 104 8.76 0.85 -29.07
C GLU A 104 7.33 0.36 -28.96
N TYR A 105 7.11 -0.89 -28.57
CA TYR A 105 5.77 -1.43 -28.37
C TYR A 105 4.98 -0.67 -27.30
N ILE A 106 5.62 -0.28 -26.19
CA ILE A 106 4.95 0.52 -25.16
C ILE A 106 4.58 1.90 -25.72
N LYS A 107 5.46 2.55 -26.48
CA LYS A 107 5.16 3.85 -27.08
C LYS A 107 4.02 3.78 -28.08
N GLU A 108 3.98 2.72 -28.90
CA GLU A 108 2.88 2.45 -29.83
C GLU A 108 1.55 2.29 -29.09
N GLU A 109 1.50 1.43 -28.07
CA GLU A 109 0.26 1.16 -27.32
C GLU A 109 -0.18 2.34 -26.45
N ALA A 110 0.74 3.21 -26.05
CA ALA A 110 0.43 4.43 -25.31
C ALA A 110 0.04 5.61 -26.23
N ASP A 111 -0.13 5.40 -27.54
CA ASP A 111 -0.36 6.46 -28.53
C ASP A 111 0.72 7.58 -28.49
N GLY A 112 1.93 7.26 -28.04
CA GLY A 112 3.01 8.24 -27.83
C GLY A 112 2.82 9.19 -26.65
N ALA A 113 1.75 9.05 -25.86
CA ALA A 113 1.46 9.88 -24.71
C ALA A 113 2.37 9.50 -23.52
N ALA A 114 3.38 10.34 -23.23
CA ALA A 114 4.42 10.05 -22.25
C ALA A 114 3.88 9.83 -20.83
N GLU A 115 2.77 10.48 -20.48
CA GLU A 115 2.04 10.30 -19.23
C GLU A 115 1.47 8.89 -19.05
N ASN A 116 1.31 8.12 -20.14
CA ASN A 116 0.77 6.76 -20.11
C ASN A 116 1.85 5.69 -20.09
N PHE A 117 3.12 6.00 -20.37
CA PHE A 117 4.20 4.99 -20.41
C PHE A 117 4.36 4.23 -19.09
N GLY A 118 4.08 4.89 -17.96
CA GLY A 118 4.11 4.27 -16.63
C GLY A 118 3.05 3.17 -16.42
N LYS A 119 2.02 3.09 -17.28
CA LYS A 119 0.96 2.08 -17.23
C LYS A 119 1.33 0.75 -17.88
N PHE A 120 2.54 0.63 -18.41
CA PHE A 120 3.00 -0.57 -19.10
C PHE A 120 4.11 -1.27 -18.34
N PHE A 121 4.04 -2.60 -18.33
CA PHE A 121 5.09 -3.44 -17.78
C PHE A 121 5.66 -4.35 -18.87
N GLY A 122 6.92 -4.11 -19.23
CA GLY A 122 7.62 -4.89 -20.24
C GLY A 122 8.32 -6.10 -19.63
N VAL A 123 8.26 -7.23 -20.31
CA VAL A 123 8.96 -8.47 -19.95
C VAL A 123 9.69 -9.00 -21.17
N ILE A 124 10.96 -9.36 -21.01
CA ILE A 124 11.76 -10.02 -22.04
C ILE A 124 12.12 -11.40 -21.53
N LEU A 125 11.82 -12.46 -22.30
CA LEU A 125 12.01 -13.84 -21.88
C LEU A 125 12.53 -14.73 -23.00
N ASP A 126 13.58 -15.52 -22.72
CA ASP A 126 14.11 -16.52 -23.67
C ASP A 126 13.99 -17.96 -23.15
N GLY A 127 13.26 -18.16 -22.06
CA GLY A 127 13.06 -19.47 -21.45
C GLY A 127 14.19 -19.93 -20.52
N TYR A 128 15.31 -19.22 -20.49
CA TYR A 128 16.40 -19.40 -19.51
C TYR A 128 16.62 -18.14 -18.67
N LYS A 129 16.53 -16.98 -19.31
CA LYS A 129 16.68 -15.65 -18.72
C LYS A 129 15.40 -14.84 -18.88
N ILE A 130 15.25 -13.89 -17.97
CA ILE A 130 14.15 -12.94 -17.91
C ILE A 130 14.67 -11.56 -17.51
N SER A 131 14.11 -10.52 -18.12
CA SER A 131 14.35 -9.11 -17.79
C SER A 131 13.02 -8.35 -17.80
N PHE A 132 12.95 -7.26 -17.04
CA PHE A 132 11.79 -6.42 -16.87
C PHE A 132 12.14 -4.99 -17.30
N VAL A 133 11.24 -4.38 -18.08
CA VAL A 133 11.38 -3.02 -18.62
C VAL A 133 10.26 -2.16 -18.05
N LYS A 134 10.61 -0.97 -17.53
CA LYS A 134 9.67 0.01 -16.96
C LYS A 134 10.05 1.42 -17.36
N PHE A 135 9.06 2.30 -17.43
CA PHE A 135 9.29 3.74 -17.50
C PHE A 135 9.20 4.36 -16.10
N ARG A 136 10.26 5.02 -15.63
CA ARG A 136 10.33 5.65 -14.30
C ARG A 136 11.14 6.94 -14.38
N ARG A 137 10.68 8.00 -13.69
CA ARG A 137 11.36 9.31 -13.62
C ARG A 137 11.76 9.86 -15.01
N ASN A 138 10.86 9.72 -15.99
CA ASN A 138 11.09 10.07 -17.39
C ASN A 138 12.19 9.27 -18.13
N GLU A 139 12.58 8.10 -17.59
CA GLU A 139 13.62 7.24 -18.17
C GLU A 139 13.17 5.77 -18.31
N TRP A 140 13.77 5.05 -19.28
CA TRP A 140 13.54 3.63 -19.50
C TRP A 140 14.55 2.78 -18.73
N VAL A 141 14.07 2.16 -17.66
CA VAL A 141 14.85 1.29 -16.79
C VAL A 141 14.59 -0.16 -17.16
N ALA A 142 15.67 -0.94 -17.32
CA ALA A 142 15.59 -2.39 -17.45
C ALA A 142 16.65 -3.03 -16.56
N ASN A 143 16.31 -4.12 -15.87
CA ASN A 143 17.32 -4.92 -15.18
C ASN A 143 18.08 -5.79 -16.18
N GLU A 144 19.33 -6.11 -15.85
CA GLU A 144 20.10 -7.10 -16.63
C GLU A 144 19.36 -8.44 -16.69
N PRO A 145 19.47 -9.20 -17.80
CA PRO A 145 18.88 -10.53 -17.92
C PRO A 145 19.38 -11.47 -16.83
N THR A 146 18.46 -11.90 -15.96
CA THR A 146 18.74 -12.84 -14.88
C THR A 146 18.21 -14.22 -15.20
N GLU A 147 18.84 -15.27 -14.67
CA GLU A 147 18.31 -16.64 -14.74
C GLU A 147 16.88 -16.71 -14.20
N ILE A 148 16.02 -17.47 -14.87
CA ILE A 148 14.64 -17.68 -14.43
C ILE A 148 14.64 -18.42 -13.09
N SER A 149 14.12 -17.71 -12.09
CA SER A 149 13.90 -18.14 -10.70
C SER A 149 12.40 -18.12 -10.34
N GLU A 150 12.04 -18.68 -9.17
CA GLU A 150 10.66 -18.62 -8.68
C GLU A 150 10.21 -17.17 -8.46
N GLU A 151 11.09 -16.32 -7.93
CA GLU A 151 10.85 -14.88 -7.70
C GLU A 151 10.62 -14.12 -9.01
N SER A 152 11.42 -14.39 -10.04
CA SER A 152 11.26 -13.72 -11.34
C SER A 152 9.93 -14.07 -12.01
N VAL A 153 9.48 -15.33 -11.89
CA VAL A 153 8.20 -15.76 -12.45
C VAL A 153 7.03 -15.28 -11.61
N TYR A 154 7.19 -15.22 -10.28
CA TYR A 154 6.23 -14.59 -9.41
C TYR A 154 5.98 -13.14 -9.83
N ARG A 155 7.06 -12.37 -10.09
CA ARG A 155 6.95 -10.98 -10.54
C ARG A 155 6.23 -10.83 -11.88
N LEU A 156 6.44 -11.76 -12.83
CA LEU A 156 5.69 -11.79 -14.09
C LEU A 156 4.19 -12.01 -13.85
N LEU A 157 3.83 -13.01 -13.04
CA LEU A 157 2.43 -13.32 -12.77
C LEU A 157 1.75 -12.23 -11.93
N GLU A 158 2.48 -11.65 -10.98
CA GLU A 158 2.04 -10.49 -10.20
C GLU A 158 1.71 -9.31 -11.11
N ALA A 159 2.59 -8.97 -12.06
CA ALA A 159 2.32 -7.89 -13.01
C ALA A 159 1.05 -8.13 -13.84
N ILE A 160 0.77 -9.38 -14.21
CA ILE A 160 -0.46 -9.76 -14.92
C ILE A 160 -1.69 -9.65 -14.01
N ILE A 161 -1.62 -10.17 -12.78
CA ILE A 161 -2.74 -10.11 -11.82
C ILE A 161 -3.03 -8.67 -11.40
N SER A 162 -2.01 -7.82 -11.34
CA SER A 162 -2.14 -6.39 -11.06
C SER A 162 -2.92 -5.62 -12.14
N LEU A 163 -3.18 -6.19 -13.32
CA LEU A 163 -4.00 -5.55 -14.36
C LEU A 163 -5.45 -5.26 -13.95
N ARG A 164 -5.96 -5.92 -12.90
CA ARG A 164 -7.28 -5.59 -12.30
C ARG A 164 -7.19 -4.69 -11.07
N ARG A 165 -5.99 -4.42 -10.57
CA ARG A 165 -5.78 -3.75 -9.29
C ARG A 165 -5.67 -2.24 -9.48
N LYS A 166 -6.42 -1.50 -8.66
CA LYS A 166 -6.37 -0.03 -8.58
C LYS A 166 -4.98 0.43 -8.20
N ALA A 167 -4.57 1.57 -8.74
CA ALA A 167 -3.42 2.25 -8.21
C ALA A 167 -3.66 2.70 -6.74
N ILE A 168 -2.65 2.66 -5.87
CA ILE A 168 -2.73 3.36 -4.58
C ILE A 168 -2.61 4.86 -4.89
N ASP A 169 -3.76 5.51 -4.93
CA ASP A 169 -3.92 6.92 -5.19
C ASP A 169 -4.93 7.53 -4.23
N ALA A 170 -4.78 8.82 -3.95
CA ALA A 170 -5.66 9.55 -3.05
C ALA A 170 -7.11 9.53 -3.52
N ASP A 171 -7.39 9.72 -4.80
CA ASP A 171 -8.77 9.84 -5.28
C ASP A 171 -9.47 8.47 -5.24
N PHE A 172 -8.76 7.39 -5.60
CA PHE A 172 -9.31 6.03 -5.50
C PHE A 172 -9.53 5.61 -4.05
N LEU A 173 -8.56 5.86 -3.16
CA LEU A 173 -8.72 5.52 -1.75
C LEU A 173 -9.79 6.37 -1.08
N LEU A 174 -9.97 7.64 -1.47
CA LEU A 174 -11.08 8.45 -0.98
C LEU A 174 -12.44 7.93 -1.48
N ALA A 175 -12.52 7.45 -2.73
CA ALA A 175 -13.75 6.86 -3.24
C ALA A 175 -14.14 5.57 -2.48
N ASP A 176 -13.15 4.74 -2.12
CA ASP A 176 -13.40 3.45 -1.47
C ASP A 176 -13.43 3.53 0.07
N PHE A 177 -12.69 4.46 0.68
CA PHE A 177 -12.52 4.54 2.13
C PHE A 177 -12.84 5.91 2.74
N GLY A 178 -13.14 6.93 1.94
CA GLY A 178 -13.56 8.26 2.39
C GLY A 178 -15.00 8.28 2.89
N PRO A 179 -15.49 9.43 3.38
CA PRO A 179 -16.77 9.53 4.11
C PRO A 179 -18.02 9.21 3.27
N GLU A 180 -17.93 9.32 1.95
CA GLU A 180 -19.03 9.00 1.03
C GLU A 180 -19.02 7.53 0.57
N SER A 181 -18.07 6.72 1.06
CA SER A 181 -17.95 5.33 0.66
C SER A 181 -18.85 4.41 1.48
N GLU A 182 -19.45 3.42 0.82
CA GLU A 182 -20.29 2.41 1.50
C GLU A 182 -19.49 1.66 2.58
N THR A 183 -18.20 1.42 2.33
CA THR A 183 -17.31 0.76 3.29
C THR A 183 -17.10 1.61 4.54
N SER A 184 -16.85 2.91 4.43
CA SER A 184 -16.64 3.75 5.62
C SER A 184 -17.91 3.90 6.44
N GLU A 185 -19.04 4.20 5.79
CA GLU A 185 -20.36 4.33 6.43
C GLU A 185 -20.70 3.07 7.22
N LYS A 186 -20.61 1.90 6.56
CA LYS A 186 -20.92 0.60 7.17
C LYS A 186 -19.99 0.26 8.32
N VAL A 187 -18.68 0.36 8.13
CA VAL A 187 -17.70 -0.10 9.14
C VAL A 187 -17.67 0.84 10.34
N ILE A 188 -17.77 2.15 10.13
CA ILE A 188 -17.85 3.12 11.24
C ILE A 188 -19.12 2.90 12.06
N ALA A 189 -20.27 2.65 11.42
CA ALA A 189 -21.50 2.31 12.12
C ALA A 189 -21.37 1.01 12.95
N ILE A 190 -20.73 -0.02 12.40
CA ILE A 190 -20.45 -1.29 13.12
C ILE A 190 -19.56 -1.04 14.34
N LEU A 191 -18.48 -0.28 14.19
CA LEU A 191 -17.56 0.05 15.28
C LEU A 191 -18.28 0.90 16.35
N TYR A 192 -19.03 1.92 15.95
CA TYR A 192 -19.80 2.73 16.88
C TYR A 192 -20.79 1.89 17.70
N ALA A 193 -21.55 1.01 17.04
CA ALA A 193 -22.49 0.12 17.71
C ALA A 193 -21.81 -0.89 18.65
N ALA A 194 -20.62 -1.39 18.28
CA ALA A 194 -19.83 -2.26 19.15
C ALA A 194 -19.33 -1.50 20.40
N LEU A 195 -18.93 -0.24 20.25
CA LEU A 195 -18.48 0.62 21.35
C LEU A 195 -19.63 1.06 22.28
N GLU A 196 -20.86 1.20 21.76
CA GLU A 196 -22.04 1.43 22.60
C GLU A 196 -22.39 0.22 23.47
N LYS A 197 -22.19 -0.98 22.92
CA LYS A 197 -22.53 -2.26 23.56
C LYS A 197 -21.34 -2.91 24.26
N SER A 198 -20.19 -2.23 24.31
CA SER A 198 -18.93 -2.78 24.79
C SER A 198 -19.05 -3.31 26.21
N ARG A 199 -18.44 -4.48 26.47
CA ARG A 199 -18.45 -5.12 27.80
C ARG A 199 -17.05 -5.27 28.39
N SER A 200 -16.02 -5.17 27.56
CA SER A 200 -14.63 -5.33 27.98
C SER A 200 -14.19 -4.14 28.84
N SER A 201 -13.59 -4.46 30.00
CA SER A 201 -12.93 -3.45 30.83
C SER A 201 -11.76 -2.79 30.11
N ARG A 202 -11.07 -3.52 29.23
CA ARG A 202 -9.99 -3.01 28.40
C ARG A 202 -10.51 -2.00 27.38
N THR A 203 -11.61 -2.28 26.69
CA THR A 203 -12.24 -1.31 25.76
C THR A 203 -12.64 -0.03 26.46
N ALA A 204 -13.27 -0.12 27.64
CA ALA A 204 -13.65 1.05 28.43
C ALA A 204 -12.42 1.88 28.88
N MET A 205 -11.33 1.21 29.25
CA MET A 205 -10.07 1.85 29.62
C MET A 205 -9.43 2.57 28.43
N LEU A 206 -9.29 1.90 27.27
CA LEU A 206 -8.69 2.48 26.06
C LEU A 206 -9.48 3.71 25.58
N PHE A 207 -10.81 3.63 25.56
CA PHE A 207 -11.67 4.77 25.23
C PHE A 207 -11.48 5.92 26.22
N LYS A 208 -11.41 5.65 27.52
CA LYS A 208 -11.22 6.67 28.55
C LYS A 208 -9.86 7.36 28.43
N ASP A 209 -8.80 6.60 28.15
CA ASP A 209 -7.47 7.16 27.97
C ASP A 209 -7.37 8.00 26.69
N TRP A 210 -7.91 7.50 25.58
CA TRP A 210 -8.04 8.29 24.36
C TRP A 210 -8.82 9.58 24.62
N LYS A 211 -10.00 9.50 25.24
CA LYS A 211 -10.85 10.65 25.56
C LYS A 211 -10.15 11.66 26.46
N ARG A 212 -9.36 11.21 27.44
CA ARG A 212 -8.59 12.09 28.32
C ARG A 212 -7.63 12.97 27.52
N VAL A 213 -6.89 12.38 26.58
CA VAL A 213 -5.94 13.13 25.72
C VAL A 213 -6.70 13.96 24.69
N PHE A 214 -7.65 13.37 23.99
CA PHE A 214 -8.40 14.03 22.93
C PHE A 214 -9.27 15.21 23.42
N SER A 215 -9.81 15.11 24.64
CA SER A 215 -10.55 16.24 25.25
C SER A 215 -9.69 17.49 25.43
N GLN A 216 -8.38 17.33 25.65
CA GLN A 216 -7.45 18.47 25.71
C GLN A 216 -7.29 19.11 24.32
N VAL A 217 -7.18 18.30 23.27
CA VAL A 217 -7.13 18.75 21.86
C VAL A 217 -8.41 19.51 21.49
N CYS A 218 -9.58 19.03 21.91
CA CYS A 218 -10.86 19.68 21.63
C CYS A 218 -11.14 20.91 22.51
N ALA A 219 -10.25 21.28 23.44
CA ALA A 219 -10.52 22.25 24.50
C ALA A 219 -11.82 21.92 25.28
N TYR A 220 -12.06 20.64 25.55
CA TYR A 220 -13.17 20.10 26.36
C TYR A 220 -14.58 20.44 25.83
N SER A 221 -14.73 20.64 24.52
CA SER A 221 -16.00 21.00 23.90
C SER A 221 -16.47 19.93 22.90
N PRO A 222 -17.30 18.97 23.34
CA PRO A 222 -17.87 17.95 22.46
C PRO A 222 -18.74 18.51 21.33
N SER A 223 -19.33 19.70 21.50
CA SER A 223 -20.12 20.37 20.46
C SER A 223 -19.33 20.65 19.18
N LYS A 224 -18.00 20.73 19.28
CA LYS A 224 -17.10 20.85 18.12
C LYS A 224 -17.11 19.63 17.20
N LEU A 225 -17.67 18.51 17.65
CA LEU A 225 -17.74 17.25 16.92
C LEU A 225 -19.10 17.03 16.24
N GLU A 226 -20.06 17.93 16.43
CA GLU A 226 -21.45 17.74 15.94
C GLU A 226 -21.55 17.57 14.42
N GLY A 227 -20.63 18.16 13.66
CA GLY A 227 -20.55 17.97 12.20
C GLY A 227 -20.28 16.53 11.75
N LEU A 228 -19.85 15.63 12.66
CA LEU A 228 -19.71 14.19 12.36
C LEU A 228 -21.07 13.49 12.25
N ILE A 229 -22.10 13.97 12.96
CA ILE A 229 -23.43 13.34 12.96
C ILE A 229 -24.03 13.47 11.56
N GLU A 230 -23.93 14.67 10.97
CA GLU A 230 -24.41 14.95 9.61
C GLU A 230 -23.66 14.11 8.57
N LEU A 231 -22.35 13.93 8.74
CA LEU A 231 -21.50 13.22 7.79
C LEU A 231 -21.77 11.70 7.76
N TYR A 232 -21.98 11.07 8.91
CA TYR A 232 -22.14 9.62 9.03
C TYR A 232 -23.59 9.15 9.26
N GLY A 233 -24.56 10.05 9.12
CA GLY A 233 -25.98 9.69 8.95
C GLY A 233 -26.60 8.87 10.08
N LEU A 234 -26.15 9.03 11.33
CA LEU A 234 -26.76 8.34 12.47
C LEU A 234 -28.18 8.91 12.71
N GLU A 235 -29.20 8.04 12.64
CA GLU A 235 -30.65 8.36 12.63
C GLU A 235 -31.06 9.64 13.38
N GLU A 236 -31.76 10.54 12.67
CA GLU A 236 -32.43 11.71 13.26
C GLU A 236 -33.31 11.26 14.45
N GLY A 237 -32.97 11.71 15.66
CA GLY A 237 -33.76 11.50 16.88
C GLY A 237 -33.14 10.59 17.94
N LYS A 238 -32.01 9.93 17.67
CA LYS A 238 -31.20 9.29 18.73
C LYS A 238 -30.11 10.24 19.24
N LYS A 239 -29.91 10.27 20.57
CA LYS A 239 -28.81 11.02 21.17
C LYS A 239 -27.50 10.29 20.87
N VAL A 240 -26.76 10.77 19.87
CA VAL A 240 -25.44 10.25 19.48
C VAL A 240 -24.38 10.70 20.49
N ASP A 241 -23.52 9.78 20.90
CA ASP A 241 -22.29 10.10 21.64
C ASP A 241 -21.19 10.44 20.63
N VAL A 242 -21.01 11.74 20.37
CA VAL A 242 -20.06 12.25 19.37
C VAL A 242 -18.60 11.90 19.66
N GLU A 243 -18.24 11.70 20.93
CA GLU A 243 -16.88 11.29 21.30
C GLU A 243 -16.65 9.81 20.96
N LYS A 244 -17.65 8.95 21.20
CA LYS A 244 -17.62 7.55 20.74
C LYS A 244 -17.60 7.44 19.22
N LEU A 245 -18.37 8.29 18.53
CA LEU A 245 -18.35 8.34 17.06
C LEU A 245 -16.95 8.72 16.55
N MET A 246 -16.35 9.77 17.10
CA MET A 246 -15.00 10.17 16.73
C MET A 246 -13.96 9.07 17.02
N PHE A 247 -14.10 8.36 18.15
CA PHE A 247 -13.25 7.20 18.44
C PHE A 247 -13.40 6.08 17.41
N ALA A 248 -14.62 5.79 16.95
CA ALA A 248 -14.88 4.82 15.89
C ALA A 248 -14.29 5.26 14.54
N VAL A 249 -14.42 6.54 14.17
CA VAL A 249 -13.81 7.12 12.95
C VAL A 249 -12.29 6.97 13.00
N HIS A 250 -11.67 7.28 14.14
CA HIS A 250 -10.23 7.10 14.33
C HIS A 250 -9.80 5.63 14.26
N THR A 251 -10.57 4.72 14.86
CA THR A 251 -10.29 3.27 14.76
C THR A 251 -10.36 2.78 13.32
N TYR A 252 -11.40 3.19 12.58
CA TYR A 252 -11.54 2.86 11.17
C TYR A 252 -10.34 3.37 10.35
N TYR A 253 -9.99 4.64 10.52
CA TYR A 253 -8.88 5.27 9.83
C TYR A 253 -7.55 4.54 10.09
N THR A 254 -7.24 4.31 11.37
CA THR A 254 -6.01 3.62 11.79
C THR A 254 -5.95 2.20 11.25
N LEU A 255 -7.07 1.46 11.23
CA LEU A 255 -7.10 0.10 10.71
C LEU A 255 -6.82 0.06 9.20
N VAL A 256 -7.47 0.91 8.40
CA VAL A 256 -7.21 1.03 6.95
C VAL A 256 -5.74 1.34 6.70
N MET A 257 -5.21 2.30 7.46
CA MET A 257 -3.82 2.74 7.38
C MET A 257 -2.82 1.63 7.74
N LYS A 258 -3.03 0.89 8.84
CA LYS A 258 -2.15 -0.22 9.25
C LYS A 258 -2.14 -1.34 8.22
N LEU A 259 -3.31 -1.72 7.72
CA LEU A 259 -3.43 -2.75 6.70
C LEU A 259 -2.71 -2.35 5.41
N LEU A 260 -2.98 -1.14 4.90
CA LEU A 260 -2.33 -0.63 3.68
C LEU A 260 -0.80 -0.54 3.86
N THR A 261 -0.34 0.03 4.97
CA THR A 261 1.09 0.18 5.27
C THR A 261 1.77 -1.18 5.37
N SER A 262 1.13 -2.15 6.04
CA SER A 262 1.66 -3.52 6.16
C SER A 262 1.78 -4.21 4.80
N GLU A 263 0.80 -4.01 3.91
CA GLU A 263 0.80 -4.56 2.55
C GLU A 263 1.92 -3.94 1.72
N VAL A 264 2.06 -2.62 1.75
CA VAL A 264 3.13 -1.89 1.05
C VAL A 264 4.52 -2.32 1.54
N ILE A 265 4.72 -2.45 2.86
CA ILE A 265 6.00 -2.90 3.42
C ILE A 265 6.29 -4.36 3.02
N SER A 266 5.27 -5.21 2.99
CA SER A 266 5.43 -6.61 2.56
C SER A 266 5.82 -6.76 1.10
N PHE A 267 5.36 -5.85 0.23
CA PHE A 267 5.76 -5.81 -1.16
C PHE A 267 7.28 -5.58 -1.31
N PHE A 268 7.87 -4.71 -0.48
CA PHE A 268 9.33 -4.52 -0.45
C PHE A 268 10.08 -5.63 0.30
N ASN A 269 9.36 -6.50 1.03
CA ASN A 269 9.94 -7.62 1.77
C ASN A 269 9.18 -8.94 1.50
N PRO A 270 9.23 -9.49 0.27
CA PRO A 270 8.34 -10.57 -0.18
C PRO A 270 8.40 -11.85 0.66
N VAL A 271 9.49 -12.06 1.41
CA VAL A 271 9.69 -13.21 2.30
C VAL A 271 8.57 -13.36 3.35
N PHE A 272 7.90 -12.26 3.72
CA PHE A 272 6.83 -12.28 4.71
C PHE A 272 5.44 -12.55 4.11
N GLY A 273 5.30 -12.51 2.78
CA GLY A 273 4.02 -12.62 2.08
C GLY A 273 3.05 -11.45 2.36
N SER A 274 1.93 -11.42 1.64
CA SER A 274 0.89 -10.38 1.78
C SER A 274 0.12 -10.53 3.10
N PRO A 275 0.12 -9.51 3.99
CA PRO A 275 -0.73 -9.48 5.18
C PRO A 275 -2.22 -9.61 4.85
N LEU A 276 -2.69 -8.94 3.79
CA LEU A 276 -4.10 -9.01 3.40
C LEU A 276 -4.50 -10.46 3.03
N GLN A 277 -3.64 -11.17 2.29
CA GLN A 277 -3.89 -12.57 1.94
C GLN A 277 -3.82 -13.51 3.16
N ARG A 278 -2.93 -13.26 4.12
CA ARG A 278 -2.87 -14.03 5.37
C ARG A 278 -4.16 -13.88 6.18
N ILE A 279 -4.64 -12.65 6.34
CA ILE A 279 -5.91 -12.33 7.02
C ILE A 279 -7.10 -12.98 6.30
N GLU A 280 -7.17 -12.87 4.97
CA GLU A 280 -8.24 -13.50 4.19
C GLU A 280 -8.23 -15.03 4.31
N ASN A 281 -7.06 -15.66 4.25
CA ASN A 281 -6.93 -17.11 4.44
C ASN A 281 -7.35 -17.52 5.86
N ALA A 282 -6.97 -16.75 6.88
CA ALA A 282 -7.33 -17.02 8.26
C ALA A 282 -8.86 -16.93 8.47
N TYR A 283 -9.53 -15.97 7.82
CA TYR A 283 -10.99 -15.84 7.84
C TYR A 283 -11.72 -17.12 7.39
N TYR A 284 -11.21 -17.82 6.37
CA TYR A 284 -11.79 -19.08 5.90
C TYR A 284 -11.45 -20.30 6.77
N ARG A 285 -10.42 -20.22 7.62
CA ARG A 285 -10.02 -21.31 8.52
C ARG A 285 -10.79 -21.27 9.82
N SER A 286 -10.66 -20.16 10.57
CA SER A 286 -11.36 -20.00 11.84
C SER A 286 -11.38 -18.53 12.29
N ARG A 287 -12.34 -18.24 13.16
CA ARG A 287 -12.50 -16.91 13.75
C ARG A 287 -11.38 -16.54 14.72
N ASP A 288 -10.77 -17.54 15.34
CA ASP A 288 -9.66 -17.36 16.29
C ASP A 288 -8.35 -17.10 15.53
N GLU A 289 -8.05 -17.85 14.46
CA GLU A 289 -6.89 -17.57 13.60
C GLU A 289 -6.96 -16.18 12.97
N LEU A 290 -8.15 -15.74 12.52
CA LEU A 290 -8.32 -14.38 12.02
C LEU A 290 -7.99 -13.34 13.10
N LYS A 291 -8.43 -13.58 14.33
CA LYS A 291 -8.17 -12.68 15.45
C LYS A 291 -6.67 -12.63 15.77
N GLU A 292 -5.96 -13.76 15.69
CA GLU A 292 -4.52 -13.84 15.90
C GLU A 292 -3.73 -13.07 14.83
N GLU A 293 -4.10 -13.17 13.56
CA GLU A 293 -3.44 -12.38 12.48
C GLU A 293 -3.65 -10.87 12.66
N LEU A 294 -4.84 -10.45 13.10
CA LEU A 294 -5.11 -9.04 13.40
C LEU A 294 -4.38 -8.60 14.67
N LEU A 295 -4.25 -9.46 15.68
CA LEU A 295 -3.45 -9.16 16.87
C LEU A 295 -1.97 -8.99 16.52
N ASP A 296 -1.40 -9.86 15.66
CA ASP A 296 -0.04 -9.70 15.11
C ASP A 296 0.11 -8.34 14.43
N LEU A 297 -0.89 -7.91 13.63
CA LEU A 297 -0.90 -6.59 13.00
C LEU A 297 -0.88 -5.45 14.03
N GLU A 298 -1.72 -5.49 15.07
CA GLU A 298 -1.80 -4.45 16.11
C GLU A 298 -0.54 -4.40 17.00
N GLU A 299 0.20 -5.51 17.09
CA GLU A 299 1.49 -5.63 17.78
C GLU A 299 2.70 -5.37 16.86
N GLY A 300 2.48 -4.74 15.69
CA GLY A 300 3.53 -4.26 14.79
C GLY A 300 3.87 -5.21 13.63
N GLY A 301 3.36 -6.44 13.67
CA GLY A 301 3.35 -7.40 12.56
C GLY A 301 4.67 -7.50 11.80
N ILE A 302 4.61 -7.23 10.49
CA ILE A 302 5.78 -7.25 9.61
C ILE A 302 6.82 -6.18 9.98
N ILE A 303 6.38 -5.02 10.47
CA ILE A 303 7.27 -3.91 10.79
C ILE A 303 8.18 -4.27 11.98
N ALA A 304 7.59 -4.87 13.02
CA ALA A 304 8.33 -5.42 14.15
C ALA A 304 9.33 -6.50 13.71
N LYS A 305 8.94 -7.37 12.77
CA LYS A 305 9.77 -8.47 12.23
C LYS A 305 11.00 -7.98 11.45
N ILE A 306 10.92 -6.80 10.82
CA ILE A 306 12.08 -6.16 10.16
C ILE A 306 12.91 -5.29 11.11
N GLY A 307 12.58 -5.26 12.41
CA GLY A 307 13.35 -4.61 13.46
C GLY A 307 12.98 -3.16 13.73
N ILE A 308 11.90 -2.65 13.12
CA ILE A 308 11.35 -1.33 13.42
C ILE A 308 10.28 -1.54 14.50
N ARG A 309 10.49 -0.97 15.68
CA ARG A 309 9.58 -1.10 16.84
C ARG A 309 8.88 0.21 17.13
N ASN A 310 7.77 0.17 17.85
CA ASN A 310 6.93 1.33 18.12
C ASN A 310 6.51 2.04 16.82
N PHE A 311 6.25 1.28 15.76
CA PHE A 311 5.70 1.79 14.51
C PHE A 311 4.31 1.20 14.37
N LEU A 312 3.29 2.01 14.64
CA LEU A 312 1.88 1.66 14.65
C LEU A 312 1.52 0.58 15.70
N GLU A 313 2.38 0.40 16.71
CA GLU A 313 2.21 -0.55 17.81
C GLU A 313 1.47 0.10 19.00
N ALA A 314 0.69 -0.71 19.73
CA ALA A 314 0.17 -0.38 21.06
C ALA A 314 -0.66 0.91 21.18
N ASP A 315 -1.56 1.16 20.22
CA ASP A 315 -2.46 2.31 20.25
C ASP A 315 -3.84 2.00 20.86
N TYR A 316 -4.63 3.06 21.07
CA TYR A 316 -5.98 2.97 21.63
C TYR A 316 -6.95 2.17 20.75
N PHE A 317 -6.61 1.97 19.47
CA PHE A 317 -7.55 1.65 18.42
C PHE A 317 -7.69 0.15 18.16
N ALA A 318 -6.86 -0.69 18.79
CA ALA A 318 -6.98 -2.16 18.76
C ALA A 318 -8.18 -2.74 19.54
N TRP A 319 -9.01 -1.90 20.20
CA TRP A 319 -10.10 -2.32 21.08
C TRP A 319 -11.18 -3.19 20.41
N TYR A 320 -11.32 -3.12 19.09
CA TYR A 320 -12.30 -3.92 18.34
C TYR A 320 -12.03 -5.43 18.47
N LEU A 321 -10.78 -5.83 18.76
CA LEU A 321 -10.40 -7.21 19.06
C LEU A 321 -10.95 -7.68 20.43
N ASP A 322 -11.16 -6.77 21.38
CA ASP A 322 -11.78 -7.07 22.67
C ASP A 322 -13.31 -7.18 22.56
N GLU A 323 -13.91 -6.52 21.58
CA GLU A 323 -15.35 -6.57 21.26
C GLU A 323 -15.65 -7.42 20.01
N TRP A 324 -14.82 -8.46 19.79
CA TRP A 324 -14.88 -9.32 18.62
C TRP A 324 -16.25 -10.00 18.52
N ASN A 325 -17.07 -9.61 17.54
CA ASN A 325 -18.36 -10.23 17.18
C ASN A 325 -18.50 -10.38 15.65
N GLU A 326 -19.55 -11.05 15.16
CA GLU A 326 -19.72 -11.30 13.72
C GLU A 326 -19.78 -10.03 12.87
N ASN A 327 -20.43 -8.96 13.37
CA ASN A 327 -20.49 -7.70 12.64
C ASN A 327 -19.11 -7.05 12.52
N VAL A 328 -18.33 -7.05 13.61
CA VAL A 328 -16.95 -6.54 13.60
C VAL A 328 -16.08 -7.33 12.63
N VAL A 329 -16.19 -8.67 12.62
CA VAL A 329 -15.49 -9.53 11.65
C VAL A 329 -15.84 -9.13 10.21
N LEU A 330 -17.13 -8.98 9.91
CA LEU A 330 -17.59 -8.59 8.57
C LEU A 330 -17.10 -7.20 8.18
N GLY A 331 -17.07 -6.25 9.11
CA GLY A 331 -16.57 -4.90 8.86
C GLY A 331 -15.06 -4.87 8.55
N VAL A 332 -14.25 -5.60 9.33
CA VAL A 332 -12.80 -5.73 9.07
C VAL A 332 -12.57 -6.39 7.71
N MET A 333 -13.31 -7.46 7.40
CA MET A 333 -13.16 -8.14 6.11
C MET A 333 -13.62 -7.29 4.92
N ASP A 334 -14.54 -6.34 5.11
CA ASP A 334 -14.93 -5.37 4.08
C ASP A 334 -13.73 -4.51 3.68
N ILE A 335 -13.00 -3.98 4.68
CA ILE A 335 -11.76 -3.21 4.47
C ILE A 335 -10.70 -4.06 3.77
N VAL A 336 -10.45 -5.28 4.26
CA VAL A 336 -9.42 -6.18 3.71
C VAL A 336 -9.69 -6.51 2.24
N LYS A 337 -10.95 -6.84 1.91
CA LYS A 337 -11.35 -7.13 0.52
C LYS A 337 -11.23 -5.91 -0.38
N LYS A 338 -11.57 -4.72 0.12
CA LYS A 338 -11.45 -3.48 -0.65
C LYS A 338 -9.98 -3.13 -0.88
N LEU A 339 -9.12 -3.29 0.13
CA LEU A 339 -7.68 -3.05 0.02
C LEU A 339 -6.98 -4.07 -0.90
N SER A 340 -7.45 -5.32 -0.99
CA SER A 340 -6.85 -6.32 -1.88
C SER A 340 -7.08 -6.03 -3.38
N GLU A 341 -7.99 -5.09 -3.68
CA GLU A 341 -8.15 -4.52 -5.01
C GLU A 341 -7.04 -3.53 -5.39
N TYR A 342 -6.17 -3.12 -4.47
CA TYR A 342 -5.09 -2.16 -4.74
C TYR A 342 -3.74 -2.85 -5.02
N ASP A 343 -2.91 -2.21 -5.85
CA ASP A 343 -1.56 -2.69 -6.15
C ASP A 343 -0.49 -1.97 -5.29
N PRO A 344 0.19 -2.66 -4.35
CA PRO A 344 1.26 -2.06 -3.56
C PRO A 344 2.46 -1.58 -4.38
N ALA A 345 2.66 -2.08 -5.61
CA ALA A 345 3.75 -1.66 -6.49
C ALA A 345 3.67 -0.18 -6.93
N THR A 346 2.50 0.45 -6.79
CA THR A 346 2.28 1.88 -7.06
C THR A 346 3.16 2.80 -6.23
N VAL A 347 3.42 2.45 -4.98
CA VAL A 347 4.22 3.25 -4.05
C VAL A 347 5.66 3.39 -4.50
N GLU A 348 6.19 2.38 -5.22
CA GLU A 348 7.55 2.43 -5.77
C GLU A 348 7.71 3.50 -6.86
N LEU A 349 6.62 3.90 -7.52
CA LEU A 349 6.66 4.88 -8.61
C LEU A 349 6.73 6.33 -8.08
N ASP A 350 6.14 6.61 -6.93
CA ASP A 350 6.10 7.94 -6.31
C ASP A 350 5.94 7.85 -4.77
N PRO A 351 7.05 7.77 -4.02
CA PRO A 351 7.01 7.67 -2.56
C PRO A 351 6.39 8.89 -1.87
N ASP A 352 6.56 10.10 -2.43
CA ASP A 352 6.02 11.34 -1.86
C ASP A 352 4.48 11.38 -1.93
N ARG A 353 3.88 10.64 -2.87
CA ARG A 353 2.42 10.48 -3.01
C ARG A 353 1.77 9.75 -1.84
N VAL A 354 2.49 8.84 -1.17
CA VAL A 354 1.96 8.11 0.01
C VAL A 354 1.85 9.01 1.24
N LYS A 355 2.75 9.99 1.38
CA LYS A 355 2.66 10.98 2.46
C LYS A 355 1.38 11.80 2.39
N ASP A 356 1.00 12.28 1.20
CA ASP A 356 -0.21 13.08 1.02
C ASP A 356 -1.49 12.22 1.10
N LEU A 357 -1.37 10.93 0.81
CA LEU A 357 -2.47 9.98 0.80
C LEU A 357 -3.19 9.88 2.15
N PHE A 358 -2.47 9.54 3.21
CA PHE A 358 -3.04 9.37 4.55
C PHE A 358 -3.60 10.68 5.09
N LYS A 359 -2.86 11.78 4.90
CA LYS A 359 -3.30 13.13 5.23
C LYS A 359 -4.63 13.47 4.57
N ARG A 360 -4.77 13.21 3.26
CA ARG A 360 -6.02 13.45 2.52
C ARG A 360 -7.15 12.56 3.03
N LEU A 361 -6.90 11.27 3.26
CA LEU A 361 -7.91 10.34 3.76
C LEU A 361 -8.48 10.83 5.11
N TYR A 362 -7.62 11.18 6.07
CA TYR A 362 -8.07 11.73 7.36
C TYR A 362 -8.83 13.06 7.21
N GLN A 363 -8.32 13.98 6.38
CA GLN A 363 -8.97 15.28 6.17
C GLN A 363 -10.38 15.19 5.58
N ASN A 364 -10.69 14.11 4.87
CA ASN A 364 -12.02 13.85 4.32
C ASN A 364 -12.90 13.09 5.32
N LEU A 365 -12.34 12.12 6.07
CA LEU A 365 -13.08 11.39 7.10
C LEU A 365 -13.54 12.29 8.27
N VAL A 366 -12.81 13.38 8.52
CA VAL A 366 -13.15 14.36 9.57
C VAL A 366 -13.51 15.70 8.92
N PRO A 367 -14.74 16.23 9.13
CA PRO A 367 -15.19 17.48 8.53
C PRO A 367 -14.23 18.65 8.77
N LYS A 368 -14.13 19.55 7.80
CA LYS A 368 -13.26 20.73 7.89
C LYS A 368 -13.54 21.59 9.13
N GLN A 369 -14.81 21.76 9.49
CA GLN A 369 -15.21 22.53 10.69
C GLN A 369 -14.70 21.86 11.97
N VAL A 370 -14.86 20.54 12.07
CA VAL A 370 -14.33 19.76 13.20
C VAL A 370 -12.82 19.93 13.28
N ARG A 371 -12.09 19.71 12.18
CA ARG A 371 -10.63 19.90 12.14
C ARG A 371 -10.20 21.32 12.50
N HIS A 372 -10.93 22.34 12.05
CA HIS A 372 -10.69 23.74 12.41
C HIS A 372 -10.80 23.92 13.93
N ASP A 373 -11.85 23.38 14.52
CA ASP A 373 -12.14 23.55 15.95
C ASP A 373 -11.20 22.74 16.85
N LEU A 374 -10.54 21.71 16.29
CA LEU A 374 -9.42 20.97 16.87
C LEU A 374 -8.06 21.67 16.70
N GLY A 375 -7.96 22.70 15.86
CA GLY A 375 -6.69 23.33 15.50
C GLY A 375 -5.81 22.49 14.56
N GLU A 376 -6.40 21.50 13.87
CA GLU A 376 -5.69 20.54 13.01
C GLU A 376 -5.56 21.06 11.57
N TYR A 377 -4.71 22.08 11.39
CA TYR A 377 -4.30 22.55 10.06
C TYR A 377 -2.90 22.06 9.73
N PHE A 378 -2.82 21.26 8.66
CA PHE A 378 -1.54 20.77 8.17
C PHE A 378 -0.79 21.88 7.45
N THR A 379 0.43 22.16 7.91
CA THR A 379 1.35 23.08 7.25
C THR A 379 1.63 22.61 5.80
N PRO A 380 1.42 23.46 4.78
CA PRO A 380 1.85 23.17 3.42
C PRO A 380 3.37 23.02 3.32
N ASP A 381 3.83 22.09 2.48
CA ASP A 381 5.26 21.77 2.37
C ASP A 381 6.11 22.99 1.99
N TRP A 382 5.65 23.84 1.05
CA TRP A 382 6.35 25.07 0.66
C TRP A 382 6.57 26.05 1.83
N LEU A 383 5.64 26.11 2.78
CA LEU A 383 5.74 27.02 3.92
C LEU A 383 6.75 26.48 4.93
N ALA A 384 6.74 25.17 5.16
CA ALA A 384 7.70 24.53 6.04
C ALA A 384 9.12 24.62 5.47
N GLU A 385 9.29 24.43 4.16
CA GLU A 385 10.56 24.64 3.44
C GLU A 385 11.06 26.09 3.59
N LEU A 386 10.18 27.07 3.37
CA LEU A 386 10.52 28.49 3.53
C LEU A 386 10.99 28.78 4.96
N VAL A 387 10.27 28.29 5.97
CA VAL A 387 10.62 28.53 7.38
C VAL A 387 11.98 27.90 7.72
N LEU A 388 12.24 26.65 7.32
CA LEU A 388 13.54 25.99 7.54
C LEU A 388 14.69 26.79 6.92
N LYS A 389 14.48 27.34 5.73
CA LYS A 389 15.46 28.19 5.04
C LYS A 389 15.68 29.52 5.77
N GLU A 390 14.63 30.19 6.22
CA GLU A 390 14.72 31.48 6.93
C GLU A 390 15.41 31.34 8.29
N VAL A 391 15.27 30.20 8.98
CA VAL A 391 16.02 29.91 10.21
C VAL A 391 17.46 29.44 9.94
N GLY A 392 17.86 29.32 8.67
CA GLY A 392 19.20 28.91 8.27
C GLY A 392 19.52 27.45 8.61
N TYR A 393 18.53 26.57 8.58
CA TYR A 393 18.74 25.14 8.72
C TYR A 393 19.17 24.54 7.37
N ASP A 394 20.37 23.98 7.32
CA ASP A 394 21.07 23.49 6.14
C ASP A 394 21.27 21.96 6.16
N GLY A 395 20.65 21.27 7.13
CA GLY A 395 20.82 19.82 7.30
C GLY A 395 22.11 19.40 8.02
N ASP A 396 22.88 20.35 8.58
CA ASP A 396 24.09 20.05 9.35
C ASP A 396 23.79 19.02 10.47
N VAL A 397 24.45 17.87 10.39
CA VAL A 397 24.28 16.71 11.29
C VAL A 397 24.70 16.99 12.73
N GLU A 398 25.38 18.10 13.00
CA GLU A 398 25.72 18.54 14.36
C GLU A 398 24.63 19.42 14.99
N ARG A 399 23.61 19.83 14.21
CA ARG A 399 22.51 20.66 14.69
C ARG A 399 21.27 19.82 15.00
N ARG A 400 20.59 20.20 16.08
CA ARG A 400 19.37 19.54 16.55
C ARG A 400 18.14 20.35 16.18
N VAL A 401 17.06 19.65 15.82
CA VAL A 401 15.77 20.25 15.47
C VAL A 401 14.74 19.78 16.49
N LEU A 402 13.97 20.73 17.05
CA LEU A 402 12.83 20.45 17.90
C LEU A 402 11.60 21.15 17.34
N ASP A 403 10.58 20.37 17.01
CA ASP A 403 9.24 20.87 16.70
C ASP A 403 8.27 20.54 17.87
N PRO A 404 7.96 21.52 18.74
CA PRO A 404 7.19 21.27 19.96
C PRO A 404 5.67 21.10 19.74
N ALA A 405 5.19 21.27 18.50
CA ALA A 405 3.80 21.09 18.11
C ALA A 405 3.75 20.51 16.69
N CYS A 406 4.40 19.36 16.51
CA CYS A 406 4.82 18.92 15.18
C CYS A 406 3.69 18.46 14.27
N GLY A 407 2.48 18.24 14.80
CA GLY A 407 1.36 17.68 14.07
C GLY A 407 1.77 16.39 13.36
N SER A 408 1.47 16.33 12.07
CA SER A 408 1.88 15.21 11.19
C SER A 408 3.38 15.14 10.90
N GLY A 409 4.19 16.08 11.39
CA GLY A 409 5.64 16.05 11.26
C GLY A 409 6.21 16.63 9.96
N THR A 410 5.48 17.51 9.27
CA THR A 410 5.95 18.11 7.99
C THR A 410 7.35 18.72 8.13
N PHE A 411 7.60 19.50 9.19
CA PHE A 411 8.92 20.09 9.46
C PHE A 411 10.01 19.05 9.70
N LEU A 412 9.68 17.99 10.41
CA LEU A 412 10.64 16.94 10.76
C LEU A 412 11.08 16.15 9.54
N VAL A 413 10.13 15.81 8.67
CA VAL A 413 10.38 15.11 7.41
C VAL A 413 11.27 15.94 6.50
N LEU A 414 10.98 17.24 6.38
CA LEU A 414 11.82 18.15 5.61
C LEU A 414 13.20 18.31 6.25
N ALA A 415 13.30 18.41 7.59
CA ALA A 415 14.59 18.46 8.28
C ALA A 415 15.42 17.19 8.02
N ILE A 416 14.81 16.00 8.05
CA ILE A 416 15.46 14.72 7.72
C ILE A 416 15.92 14.71 6.26
N LYS A 417 15.09 15.24 5.34
CA LYS A 417 15.45 15.37 3.93
C LYS A 417 16.67 16.26 3.74
N GLU A 418 16.73 17.41 4.41
CA GLU A 418 17.91 18.29 4.39
C GLU A 418 19.14 17.60 4.98
N ILE A 419 19.02 16.87 6.10
CA ILE A 419 20.12 16.08 6.67
C ILE A 419 20.65 15.05 5.66
N LYS A 420 19.76 14.37 4.94
CA LYS A 420 20.16 13.39 3.91
C LYS A 420 20.90 14.06 2.76
N ASN A 421 20.40 15.20 2.27
CA ASN A 421 21.06 15.97 1.22
C ASN A 421 22.45 16.43 1.67
N TYR A 422 22.55 17.00 2.88
CA TYR A 422 23.81 17.43 3.48
C TYR A 422 24.82 16.28 3.58
N ALA A 423 24.37 15.12 4.06
CA ALA A 423 25.21 13.93 4.19
C ALA A 423 25.72 13.40 2.84
N GLU A 424 24.91 13.47 1.78
CA GLU A 424 25.32 13.12 0.41
C GLU A 424 26.35 14.12 -0.14
N GLU A 425 26.13 15.42 0.02
CA GLU A 425 27.04 16.47 -0.44
C GLU A 425 28.40 16.44 0.28
N HIS A 426 28.41 16.07 1.56
CA HIS A 426 29.62 16.00 2.40
C HIS A 426 30.23 14.60 2.47
N PHE A 427 29.75 13.65 1.66
CA PHE A 427 30.25 12.27 1.58
C PHE A 427 30.31 11.53 2.92
N VAL A 428 29.28 11.70 3.76
CA VAL A 428 29.17 10.98 5.04
C VAL A 428 28.99 9.49 4.75
N ALA A 429 30.04 8.70 4.98
CA ALA A 429 30.08 7.30 4.56
C ALA A 429 29.29 6.35 5.48
N ASP A 430 29.19 6.65 6.78
CA ASP A 430 28.52 5.78 7.75
C ASP A 430 27.02 6.09 7.86
N LYS A 431 26.23 5.37 7.05
CA LYS A 431 24.76 5.46 7.08
C LYS A 431 24.15 5.04 8.43
N ARG A 432 24.80 4.17 9.21
CA ARG A 432 24.29 3.76 10.53
C ARG A 432 24.48 4.87 11.54
N GLU A 433 25.63 5.54 11.51
CA GLU A 433 25.87 6.71 12.35
C GLU A 433 24.91 7.85 11.99
N LEU A 434 24.72 8.12 10.70
CA LEU A 434 23.76 9.12 10.23
C LEU A 434 22.33 8.83 10.72
N LEU A 435 21.87 7.59 10.60
CA LEU A 435 20.55 7.20 11.09
C LEU A 435 20.41 7.40 12.61
N ARG A 436 21.45 7.04 13.39
CA ARG A 436 21.45 7.27 14.85
C ARG A 436 21.36 8.74 15.19
N LYS A 437 22.09 9.61 14.48
CA LYS A 437 22.02 11.06 14.66
C LYS A 437 20.63 11.60 14.33
N ILE A 438 20.07 11.23 13.18
CA ILE A 438 18.71 11.63 12.78
C ILE A 438 17.69 11.30 13.88
N VAL A 439 17.70 10.06 14.38
CA VAL A 439 16.77 9.60 15.44
C VAL A 439 16.96 10.37 16.75
N TRP A 440 18.17 10.82 17.07
CA TRP A 440 18.46 11.53 18.32
C TRP A 440 18.23 13.05 18.25
N ASP A 441 18.44 13.62 17.06
CA ASP A 441 18.54 15.06 16.87
C ASP A 441 17.33 15.69 16.20
N VAL A 442 16.47 14.91 15.53
CA VAL A 442 15.19 15.37 14.99
C VAL A 442 14.07 14.98 15.93
N VAL A 443 13.73 15.90 16.84
CA VAL A 443 12.75 15.67 17.90
C VAL A 443 11.47 16.46 17.62
N GLY A 444 10.34 15.88 18.01
CA GLY A 444 9.04 16.49 17.82
C GLY A 444 8.09 16.02 18.89
N ILE A 445 7.19 16.91 19.29
CA ILE A 445 6.24 16.69 20.38
C ILE A 445 4.88 17.09 19.85
N ASP A 446 3.86 16.28 20.14
CA ASP A 446 2.48 16.64 19.85
C ASP A 446 1.56 16.11 20.95
N LEU A 447 0.40 16.76 21.10
CA LEU A 447 -0.63 16.38 22.05
C LEU A 447 -1.61 15.36 21.45
N ASN A 448 -1.87 15.44 20.14
CA ASN A 448 -2.83 14.58 19.47
C ASN A 448 -2.19 13.20 19.18
N PRO A 449 -2.73 12.10 19.75
CA PRO A 449 -2.19 10.76 19.51
C PRO A 449 -2.28 10.32 18.04
N LEU A 450 -3.25 10.83 17.26
CA LEU A 450 -3.28 10.57 15.81
C LEU A 450 -2.19 11.31 15.05
N ALA A 451 -1.80 12.52 15.49
CA ALA A 451 -0.70 13.24 14.87
C ALA A 451 0.63 12.49 15.05
N VAL A 452 0.81 11.87 16.23
CA VAL A 452 1.95 10.98 16.50
C VAL A 452 1.91 9.72 15.62
N LEU A 453 0.74 9.09 15.42
CA LEU A 453 0.62 7.93 14.53
C LEU A 453 0.87 8.29 13.05
N HIS A 454 0.44 9.48 12.59
CA HIS A 454 0.79 9.99 11.25
C HIS A 454 2.30 10.15 11.06
N ARG A 455 3.00 10.55 12.11
CA ARG A 455 4.42 10.90 12.08
C ARG A 455 5.32 9.70 11.78
N GLU A 456 4.96 8.53 12.27
CA GLU A 456 5.75 7.31 12.10
C GLU A 456 5.89 6.92 10.63
N GLN A 457 4.96 7.33 9.77
CA GLN A 457 4.83 6.82 8.40
C GLN A 457 5.44 7.72 7.31
N ILE A 458 5.85 8.93 7.68
CA ILE A 458 6.43 9.89 6.74
C ILE A 458 7.97 9.87 6.79
N MET A 459 8.54 9.30 7.87
CA MET A 459 9.99 9.11 8.04
C MET A 459 10.42 7.75 7.50
#